data_AF-A0A654CDX9-F1
#
_entry.id   AF-A0A654CDX9-F1
#
_cell.length_a   1.000
_cell.length_b   1.000
_cell.length_c   1.000
_cell.angle_alpha   90.00
_cell.angle_beta   90.00
_cell.angle_gamma   90.00
#
_symmetry.space_group_name_H-M   'P 1'
#
loop_
_entity.id
_entity.type
_entity.pdbx_description
1 polymer ?
#
loop_
_entity_poly.entity_id
_entity_poly.type
_entity_poly.pdbx_seq_one_letter_code
_entity_poly.pdbx_strand_id
1 'polypeptide(L)' 'MTYEVIKGRDGVWRWEITDETGSTYLRSDRCFAEIDLATQDLQASSHLISFHLNCR' A
#
# COMPACT_ATOMS: atom_id res chain seq x y z
N MET A 1 -7.98 -4.57 -8.68
CA MET A 1 -6.95 -3.93 -7.85
C MET A 1 -6.89 -4.65 -6.53
N THR A 2 -5.69 -4.95 -6.07
CA THR A 2 -5.44 -5.71 -4.84
C THR A 2 -4.61 -4.86 -3.91
N TYR A 3 -4.96 -4.84 -2.63
CA TYR A 3 -4.25 -4.12 -1.58
C TYR A 3 -3.52 -5.15 -0.72
N GLU A 4 -2.19 -5.07 -0.67
CA GLU A 4 -1.39 -6.04 0.08
C GLU A 4 -0.36 -5.33 0.95
N VAL A 5 -0.15 -5.86 2.15
CA VAL A 5 0.92 -5.42 3.05
C VAL A 5 2.06 -6.43 2.94
N ILE A 6 3.21 -5.96 2.44
CA ILE A 6 4.38 -6.79 2.17
C ILE A 6 5.52 -6.44 3.12
N LYS A 7 6.35 -7.44 3.43
CA LYS A 7 7.60 -7.25 4.16
C LYS A 7 8.77 -7.12 3.17
N GLY A 8 9.41 -5.97 3.16
CA GLY A 8 10.62 -5.72 2.38
C GLY A 8 11.81 -6.55 2.86
N ARG A 9 12.85 -6.67 2.01
CA ARG A 9 14.09 -7.40 2.34
C ARG A 9 14.90 -6.77 3.48
N ASP A 10 14.67 -5.49 3.72
CA ASP A 10 15.15 -4.69 4.84
C ASP A 10 14.41 -5.00 6.16
N GLY A 11 13.39 -5.86 6.12
CA GLY A 11 12.64 -6.28 7.30
C GLY A 11 11.52 -5.33 7.69
N VAL A 12 11.29 -4.25 6.94
CA VAL A 12 10.22 -3.28 7.16
C VAL A 12 8.97 -3.64 6.36
N TRP A 13 7.82 -3.30 6.91
CA TRP A 13 6.51 -3.47 6.30
C TRP A 13 6.12 -2.24 5.51
N ARG A 14 5.49 -2.48 4.36
CA ARG A 14 5.01 -1.47 3.42
C ARG A 14 3.74 -1.99 2.81
N TRP A 15 2.84 -1.10 2.40
CA TRP A 15 1.68 -1.52 1.62
C TRP A 15 1.86 -1.16 0.15
N GLU A 16 1.37 -2.04 -0.72
CA GLU A 16 1.39 -1.89 -2.17
C GLU A 16 0.00 -2.17 -2.74
N ILE A 17 -0.31 -1.46 -3.83
CA ILE A 17 -1.52 -1.64 -4.60
C ILE A 17 -1.11 -2.12 -5.96
N THR A 18 -1.60 -3.28 -6.33
CA THR A 18 -1.38 -3.87 -7.64
C THR A 18 -2.65 -3.80 -8.48
N ASP A 19 -2.46 -3.57 -9.78
CA ASP A 19 -3.54 -3.70 -10.75
C ASP A 19 -3.81 -5.19 -11.09
N GLU A 20 -4.74 -5.42 -12.01
CA GLU A 20 -5.11 -6.77 -12.45
C GLU A 20 -4.00 -7.51 -13.21
N THR A 21 -3.00 -6.79 -13.71
CA THR A 21 -1.83 -7.36 -14.38
C THR A 21 -0.72 -7.75 -13.40
N GLY A 22 -0.88 -7.40 -12.12
CA GLY A 22 0.14 -7.55 -11.10
C GLY A 22 1.17 -6.41 -11.08
N SER A 23 0.96 -5.35 -11.87
CA SER A 23 1.85 -4.19 -11.84
C SER A 23 1.56 -3.33 -10.62
N THR A 24 2.61 -2.89 -9.92
CA THR A 24 2.46 -1.97 -8.78
C THR A 24 1.98 -0.63 -9.29
N TYR A 25 0.74 -0.30 -8.94
CA TYR A 25 0.10 0.97 -9.26
C TYR A 25 0.49 2.04 -8.24
N LEU A 26 0.49 1.68 -6.94
CA LEU A 26 0.83 2.58 -5.85
C LEU A 26 1.57 1.82 -4.74
N ARG A 27 2.40 2.52 -3.99
CA ARG A 27 3.12 2.00 -2.84
C ARG A 27 3.20 3.05 -1.73
N SER A 28 3.25 2.60 -0.49
CA SER A 28 3.58 3.47 0.65
C SER A 28 5.02 4.00 0.55
N ASP A 29 5.19 5.31 0.65
CA ASP A 29 6.52 5.92 0.86
C ASP A 29 7.05 5.68 2.27
N ARG A 30 6.16 5.31 3.20
CA ARG A 30 6.50 4.97 4.57
C ARG A 30 6.83 3.49 4.71
N CYS A 31 7.75 3.23 5.63
CA CYS A 31 8.17 1.91 6.04
C CYS A 31 7.88 1.75 7.54
N PHE A 32 7.32 0.61 7.93
CA PHE A 32 6.86 0.34 9.28
C PHE A 32 7.61 -0.86 9.87
N ALA A 33 7.87 -0.87 11.18
CA ALA A 33 8.49 -2.02 11.83
C ALA A 33 7.51 -3.19 11.99
N GLU A 34 6.20 -2.90 12.02
CA GLU A 34 5.12 -3.83 12.34
C GLU A 34 4.07 -3.86 11.24
N ILE A 35 3.50 -5.05 11.00
CA ILE A 35 2.45 -5.25 9.98
C ILE A 35 1.16 -4.50 10.33
N ASP A 36 0.82 -4.42 11.63
CA ASP A 36 -0.38 -3.73 12.09
C ASP A 36 -0.32 -2.23 11.79
N LEU A 37 0.85 -1.61 11.97
CA LEU A 37 1.08 -0.19 11.63
C LEU A 37 0.96 0.06 10.13
N ALA A 38 1.53 -0.81 9.30
CA ALA A 38 1.39 -0.74 7.85
C ALA A 38 -0.07 -0.93 7.39
N THR A 39 -0.80 -1.82 8.07
CA THR A 39 -2.23 -2.07 7.79
C THR A 39 -3.09 -0.88 8.18
N GLN A 40 -2.83 -0.26 9.34
CA GLN A 40 -3.51 0.97 9.76
C GLN A 40 -3.24 2.12 8.80
N ASP A 41 -1.99 2.29 8.35
CA ASP A 41 -1.65 3.35 7.40
C ASP A 41 -2.29 3.11 6.03
N LEU A 42 -2.37 1.86 5.57
CA LEU A 42 -3.13 1.49 4.36
C LEU A 42 -4.61 1.87 4.48
N GLN A 43 -5.24 1.55 5.62
CA GLN A 43 -6.64 1.91 5.88
C GLN A 43 -6.85 3.42 5.95
N ALA A 44 -5.97 4.15 6.63
CA ALA A 44 -6.00 5.60 6.72
C ALA A 44 -5.79 6.26 5.35
N SER A 45 -4.93 5.67 4.52
CA SER A 45 -4.60 6.14 3.16
C SER A 45 -5.66 5.75 2.12
N SER A 46 -6.65 4.92 2.46
CA SER A 46 -7.70 4.45 1.54
C SER A 46 -8.44 5.59 0.84
N HIS A 47 -8.66 6.71 1.52
CA HIS A 47 -9.27 7.90 0.94
C HIS A 47 -8.36 8.55 -0.12
N LEU A 48 -7.05 8.65 0.14
CA LEU A 48 -6.08 9.20 -0.81
C LEU A 48 -5.91 8.30 -2.04
N ILE A 49 -5.88 6.99 -1.81
CA ILE A 49 -5.82 5.97 -2.86
C ILE A 49 -7.03 6.10 -3.79
N SER A 50 -8.22 6.21 -3.21
CA SER A 50 -9.47 6.37 -3.97
C SER A 50 -9.45 7.67 -4.79
N PHE A 51 -8.91 8.76 -4.25
CA PHE A 51 -8.76 10.02 -5.00
C PHE A 51 -7.80 9.89 -6.19
N HIS A 52 -6.66 9.22 -6.01
CA HIS A 52 -5.70 8.97 -7.09
C HIS A 52 -6.30 8.11 -8.22
N LEU A 53 -7.15 7.15 -7.84
CA LEU A 53 -7.82 6.25 -8.78
C LEU A 53 -9.02 6.89 -9.49
N ASN A 54 -9.73 7.81 -8.84
CA ASN A 54 -10.91 8.49 -9.42
C ASN A 54 -10.58 9.70 -10.30
N CYS A 55 -9.35 10.20 -10.32
CA CYS A 55 -8.92 11.32 -11.18
C CYS A 55 -8.59 10.90 -12.63
N ARG A 56 -9.17 9.82 -13.14
CA ARG A 56 -8.91 9.30 -14.49
C ARG A 56 -10.03 9.62 -15.47
#